data_AF-A0A0A2M3Z1-F1
#
_entry.id   AF-A0A0A2M3Z1-F1
#
_cell.length_a   1.000
_cell.length_b   1.000
_cell.length_c   1.000
_cell.angle_alpha   90.00
_cell.angle_beta   90.00
_cell.angle_gamma   90.00
#
_symmetry.space_group_name_H-M   'P 1'
#
loop_
_entity.id
_entity.type
_entity.pdbx_description
1 polymer ?
#
loop_
_entity_poly.entity_id
_entity_poly.type
_entity_poly.pdbx_seq_one_letter_code
_entity_poly.pdbx_strand_id
1 'polypeptide(L)'
;MKKTVTLIVSLFGLVFFSTLITAVGIEIYYARKFNATDINVPLANLRENWGKEDKSILYNGKIVIFYKSGFLGDSYVFKINADTQILNSKFLDD
;
A
#
# COMPACT_ATOMS: atom_id res chain seq x y z
N MET A 1 -27.03 0.67 -35.24
CA MET A 1 -26.56 -0.34 -34.26
C MET A 1 -25.04 -0.47 -34.17
N LYS A 2 -24.28 -0.69 -35.27
CA LYS A 2 -22.81 -0.88 -35.19
C LYS A 2 -22.05 0.26 -34.50
N LYS A 3 -22.39 1.53 -34.79
CA LYS A 3 -21.71 2.71 -34.20
C LYS A 3 -21.88 2.81 -32.67
N THR A 4 -23.05 2.48 -32.15
CA THR A 4 -23.34 2.52 -30.70
C THR A 4 -22.55 1.46 -29.94
N VAL A 5 -22.44 0.25 -30.50
CA VAL A 5 -21.65 -0.84 -29.91
C VAL A 5 -20.16 -0.49 -29.91
N THR A 6 -19.64 0.07 -31.01
CA THR A 6 -18.25 0.55 -31.06
C THR A 6 -17.98 1.62 -30.00
N LEU A 7 -18.90 2.57 -29.82
CA LEU A 7 -18.74 3.64 -28.83
C LEU A 7 -18.70 3.10 -27.39
N ILE A 8 -19.56 2.13 -27.07
CA ILE A 8 -19.61 1.47 -25.76
C ILE A 8 -18.32 0.69 -25.49
N VAL A 9 -17.87 -0.11 -26.46
CA VAL A 9 -16.62 -0.89 -26.33
C VAL A 9 -15.42 0.04 -26.14
N SER A 10 -15.34 1.14 -26.89
CA SER A 10 -14.27 2.13 -26.72
C SER A 10 -14.29 2.81 -25.36
N LEU A 11 -15.49 3.19 -24.87
CA LEU A 11 -15.62 3.81 -23.55
C LEU A 11 -15.23 2.83 -22.43
N PHE A 12 -15.68 1.58 -22.54
CA PHE A 12 -15.32 0.54 -21.58
C PHE A 12 -13.83 0.26 -21.58
N GLY A 13 -13.21 0.17 -22.77
CA GLY A 13 -11.77 0.00 -22.91
C GLY A 13 -10.98 1.15 -22.27
N LEU A 14 -11.43 2.39 -22.44
CA LEU A 14 -10.80 3.56 -21.83
C LEU A 14 -10.91 3.56 -20.30
N VAL A 15 -12.10 3.27 -19.76
CA VAL A 15 -12.31 3.16 -18.30
C VAL A 15 -11.48 2.03 -17.71
N PHE A 16 -11.47 0.86 -18.38
CA PHE A 16 -10.68 -0.28 -17.93
C PHE A 16 -9.18 0.04 -17.92
N PHE A 17 -8.65 0.60 -19.01
CA PHE A 17 -7.23 0.90 -19.14
C PHE A 17 -6.76 1.98 -18.15
N SER A 18 -7.57 3.03 -17.94
CA SER A 18 -7.28 4.06 -16.95
C SER A 18 -7.31 3.51 -15.51
N THR A 19 -8.24 2.62 -15.21
CA THR A 19 -8.30 1.93 -13.91
C THR A 19 -7.07 1.06 -13.70
N LEU A 20 -6.66 0.31 -14.73
CA LEU A 20 -5.47 -0.53 -14.68
C LEU A 20 -4.18 0.29 -14.46
N ILE A 21 -4.01 1.40 -15.19
CA ILE A 21 -2.86 2.30 -14.98
C ILE A 21 -2.85 2.85 -13.55
N THR A 22 -4.02 3.25 -13.04
CA THR A 22 -4.14 3.79 -11.69
C THR A 22 -3.77 2.73 -10.65
N ALA A 23 -4.26 1.50 -10.81
CA ALA A 23 -3.93 0.37 -9.95
C ALA A 23 -2.41 0.10 -9.93
N VAL A 24 -1.79 -0.03 -11.10
CA VAL A 24 -0.33 -0.24 -11.20
C VAL A 24 0.44 0.94 -10.60
N GLY A 25 -0.01 2.16 -10.82
CA GLY A 25 0.59 3.37 -10.25
C GLY A 25 0.55 3.37 -8.72
N ILE A 26 -0.55 2.93 -8.12
CA ILE A 26 -0.70 2.79 -6.66
C ILE A 26 0.31 1.76 -6.12
N GLU A 27 0.43 0.59 -6.76
CA GLU A 27 1.39 -0.43 -6.33
C GLU A 27 2.83 0.07 -6.40
N ILE A 28 3.21 0.74 -7.49
CA ILE A 28 4.54 1.34 -7.64
C ILE A 28 4.78 2.42 -6.58
N TYR A 29 3.78 3.25 -6.28
CA TYR A 29 3.89 4.28 -5.26
C TYR A 29 4.20 3.67 -3.88
N TYR A 30 3.43 2.65 -3.46
CA TYR A 30 3.64 2.00 -2.17
C TYR A 30 4.96 1.23 -2.10
N ALA A 31 5.34 0.53 -3.17
CA ALA A 31 6.61 -0.18 -3.22
C ALA A 31 7.82 0.77 -3.10
N ARG A 32 7.78 1.92 -3.78
CA ARG A 32 8.82 2.96 -3.65
C ARG A 32 8.87 3.55 -2.26
N LYS A 33 7.71 3.83 -1.67
CA LYS A 33 7.58 4.36 -0.31
C LYS A 33 8.14 3.37 0.73
N PHE A 34 7.87 2.08 0.56
CA PHE A 34 8.45 1.00 1.37
C PHE A 34 9.96 0.97 1.28
N ASN A 35 10.51 0.95 0.07
CA ASN A 35 11.96 0.92 -0.13
C ASN A 35 12.69 2.18 0.38
N ALA A 36 11.97 3.31 0.47
CA ALA A 36 12.51 4.56 1.02
C ALA A 36 12.37 4.68 2.55
N THR A 37 11.66 3.75 3.21
CA THR A 37 11.45 3.80 4.66
C THR A 37 12.66 3.21 5.39
N ASP A 38 13.40 4.05 6.11
CA ASP A 38 14.50 3.62 6.97
C ASP A 38 13.95 2.89 8.22
N ILE A 39 14.61 1.83 8.65
CA ILE A 39 14.25 1.05 9.84
C ILE A 39 14.52 1.83 11.13
N ASN A 40 15.46 2.78 11.18
CA ASN A 40 15.76 3.48 12.42
C ASN A 40 14.85 4.69 12.71
N VAL A 41 13.72 4.84 12.01
CA VAL A 41 12.79 5.97 12.20
C VAL A 41 11.85 5.75 13.39
N PRO A 42 11.51 6.82 14.14
CA PRO A 42 10.47 6.78 15.15
C PRO A 42 9.09 6.42 14.59
N LEU A 43 8.24 5.81 15.42
CA LEU A 43 6.86 5.47 15.07
C LEU A 43 6.04 6.69 14.60
N ALA A 44 6.27 7.86 15.21
CA ALA A 44 5.59 9.09 14.81
C ALA A 44 5.89 9.45 13.35
N ASN A 45 7.16 9.40 12.94
CA ASN A 45 7.58 9.68 11.57
C ASN A 45 7.08 8.61 10.59
N LEU A 46 7.04 7.34 11.01
CA LEU A 46 6.42 6.30 10.20
C LEU A 46 4.96 6.64 9.91
N ARG A 47 4.18 7.00 10.93
CA ARG A 47 2.77 7.38 10.78
C ARG A 47 2.55 8.69 10.01
N GLU A 48 3.46 9.65 10.13
CA GLU A 48 3.42 10.87 9.33
C GLU A 48 3.62 10.54 7.84
N ASN A 49 4.60 9.67 7.54
CA ASN A 49 4.89 9.27 6.17
C ASN A 49 3.81 8.35 5.60
N TRP A 50 3.36 7.35 6.36
CA TRP A 50 2.45 6.30 5.90
C TRP A 50 0.97 6.62 6.10
N GLY A 51 0.66 7.55 6.99
CA GLY A 51 -0.69 7.83 7.42
C GLY A 51 -1.18 6.83 8.47
N LYS A 52 -2.51 6.76 8.58
CA LYS A 52 -3.20 5.86 9.52
C LYS A 52 -3.02 4.41 9.08
N GLU A 53 -2.61 3.57 10.01
CA GLU A 53 -2.51 2.12 9.78
C GLU A 53 -3.88 1.44 9.57
N ASP A 54 -3.88 0.39 8.74
CA ASP A 54 -5.06 -0.47 8.55
C ASP A 54 -5.27 -1.38 9.75
N LYS A 55 -4.17 -1.88 10.33
CA LYS A 55 -4.20 -2.76 11.50
C LYS A 55 -2.95 -2.58 12.34
N SER A 56 -3.11 -2.66 13.65
CA SER A 56 -2.01 -2.70 14.61
C SER A 56 -2.28 -3.81 15.63
N ILE A 57 -1.24 -4.59 15.95
CA ILE A 57 -1.31 -5.66 16.96
C ILE A 57 -0.13 -5.55 17.92
N LEU A 58 -0.36 -5.86 19.20
CA LEU A 58 0.70 -6.00 20.19
C LEU A 58 1.10 -7.47 20.27
N TYR A 59 2.37 -7.78 20.00
CA TYR A 59 2.91 -9.14 20.03
C TYR A 59 4.28 -9.15 20.74
N ASN A 60 4.37 -9.87 21.85
CA ASN A 60 5.59 -9.98 22.68
C ASN A 60 6.21 -8.60 23.03
N GLY A 61 5.38 -7.65 23.46
CA GLY A 61 5.83 -6.29 23.82
C GLY A 61 6.25 -5.42 22.63
N LYS A 62 6.01 -5.87 21.39
CA LYS A 62 6.31 -5.14 20.15
C LYS A 62 5.02 -4.85 19.42
N ILE A 63 4.96 -3.69 18.79
CA ILE A 63 3.82 -3.30 17.96
C ILE A 63 4.11 -3.79 16.54
N VAL A 64 3.15 -4.44 15.91
CA VAL A 64 3.21 -4.83 14.49
C VAL A 64 2.11 -4.08 13.76
N ILE A 65 2.50 -3.25 12.81
CA ILE A 65 1.62 -2.38 12.04
C ILE A 65 1.52 -2.89 10.61
N PHE A 66 0.32 -2.83 10.04
CA PHE A 66 0.02 -3.25 8.68
C PHE A 66 -0.54 -2.06 7.89
N TYR A 67 -0.01 -1.91 6.68
CA TYR A 67 -0.53 -1.00 5.65
C TYR A 67 -0.84 -1.80 4.39
N LYS A 68 -2.08 -1.76 3.90
CA LYS A 68 -2.51 -2.48 2.71
C LYS A 68 -2.31 -1.66 1.44
N SER A 69 -1.80 -2.30 0.39
CA SER A 69 -1.91 -1.76 -0.96
C SER A 69 -3.34 -2.00 -1.47
N GLY A 70 -3.90 -0.98 -2.12
CA GLY A 70 -5.34 -0.94 -2.38
C GLY A 70 -5.85 -1.91 -3.45
N PHE A 71 -4.98 -2.44 -4.33
CA PHE A 71 -5.43 -3.21 -5.49
C PHE A 71 -5.14 -4.70 -5.40
N LEU A 72 -3.92 -5.08 -4.98
CA LEU A 72 -3.53 -6.50 -4.89
C LEU A 72 -3.80 -7.14 -3.54
N GLY A 73 -4.11 -6.34 -2.51
CA GLY A 73 -4.28 -6.84 -1.14
C GLY A 73 -2.97 -7.02 -0.38
N ASP A 74 -1.84 -6.72 -1.02
CA ASP A 74 -0.51 -6.80 -0.44
C ASP A 74 -0.40 -5.98 0.84
N SER A 75 0.41 -6.45 1.77
CA SER A 75 0.58 -5.80 3.07
C SER A 75 2.04 -5.44 3.34
N TYR A 76 2.26 -4.17 3.66
CA TYR A 76 3.53 -3.66 4.17
C TYR A 76 3.48 -3.69 5.70
N VAL A 77 4.32 -4.54 6.28
CA VAL A 77 4.32 -4.84 7.71
C VAL A 77 5.55 -4.24 8.37
N PHE A 78 5.34 -3.49 9.44
CA PHE A 78 6.40 -2.89 10.23
C PHE A 78 6.34 -3.41 11.67
N LYS A 79 7.44 -3.97 12.15
CA LYS A 79 7.60 -4.40 13.54
C LYS A 79 8.35 -3.32 14.30
N ILE A 80 7.79 -2.87 15.41
CA ILE A 80 8.19 -1.64 16.09
C ILE A 80 8.41 -1.95 17.57
N ASN A 81 9.49 -1.42 18.13
CA ASN A 81 9.67 -1.42 19.58
C ASN A 81 8.79 -0.32 20.17
N ALA A 82 8.05 -0.62 21.25
CA ALA A 82 6.86 0.10 21.69
C ALA A 82 6.92 1.64 21.59
N ASP A 83 8.10 2.28 21.78
CA ASP A 83 8.24 3.74 21.74
C ASP A 83 9.47 4.27 20.96
N THR A 84 10.23 3.43 20.26
CA THR A 84 11.56 3.88 19.75
C THR A 84 11.68 3.85 18.24
N GLN A 85 11.71 2.68 17.60
CA GLN A 85 12.15 2.56 16.20
C GLN A 85 11.54 1.33 15.51
N ILE A 86 11.54 1.32 14.18
CA ILE A 86 11.22 0.12 13.39
C ILE A 86 12.37 -0.88 13.58
N LEU A 87 12.03 -2.08 14.00
CA LEU A 87 12.99 -3.17 14.18
C LEU A 87 13.18 -3.96 12.89
N ASN A 88 12.10 -4.12 12.14
CA ASN A 88 12.08 -4.87 10.89
C ASN A 88 10.87 -4.46 10.05
N SER A 89 10.98 -4.58 8.74
CA SER A 89 9.88 -4.41 7.80
C SER A 89 9.80 -5.63 6.87
N LYS A 90 8.58 -5.98 6.44
CA LYS A 90 8.36 -7.07 5.50
C LYS A 90 7.20 -6.74 4.57
N PHE A 91 7.39 -7.02 3.28
CA PHE A 91 6.31 -7.06 2.30
C PHE A 91 5.71 -8.47 2.28
N LEU A 92 4.38 -8.54 2.32
CA LEU A 92 3.61 -9.77 2.20
C LEU A 92 2.71 -9.65 0.97
N ASP A 93 2.93 -10.52 0.00
CA ASP A 93 2.01 -10.81 -1.09
C ASP A 93 0.95 -11.81 -0.62
N ASP A 94 -0.32 -11.53 -0.90
CA ASP A 94 -1.45 -12.45 -0.64
C ASP A 94 -1.57 -13.53 -1.74
#